data_AF-A0A2N5Z6T1-F1
#
_entry.id   AF-A0A2N5Z6T1-F1
#
_cell.length_a   1.000
_cell.length_b   1.000
_cell.length_c   1.000
_cell.angle_alpha   90.00
_cell.angle_beta   90.00
_cell.angle_gamma   90.00
#
_symmetry.space_group_name_H-M   'P 1'
#
loop_
_entity.id
_entity.type
_entity.pdbx_description
1 polymer ?
#
loop_
_entity_poly.entity_id
_entity_poly.type
_entity_poly.pdbx_seq_one_letter_code
_entity_poly.pdbx_strand_id
1 'polypeptide(L)' 'MDFNKATNPPCAFTEFATCPLPPKENILTVKILAGEKINEHFGHH' A
#
# COMPACT_ATOMS: atom_id res chain seq x y z
N MET A 1 14.90 -1.30 6.77
CA MET A 1 13.48 -1.23 6.41
C MET A 1 12.70 -2.04 7.44
N ASP A 2 11.61 -1.49 7.94
CA ASP A 2 10.74 -2.16 8.89
C ASP A 2 9.32 -2.18 8.33
N PHE A 3 8.91 -3.33 7.79
CA PHE A 3 7.59 -3.49 7.17
C PHE A 3 6.45 -3.43 8.19
N ASN A 4 6.71 -3.53 9.50
CA ASN A 4 5.69 -3.36 10.53
C ASN A 4 5.18 -1.92 10.61
N LYS A 5 5.93 -0.96 10.07
CA LYS A 5 5.59 0.46 10.04
C LYS A 5 5.16 0.95 8.65
N ALA A 6 4.89 0.04 7.72
CA ALA A 6 4.39 0.40 6.40
C ALA A 6 2.96 0.95 6.51
N THR A 7 2.73 2.13 5.91
CA THR A 7 1.45 2.84 5.92
C THR A 7 0.90 2.99 4.51
N ASN A 8 -0.41 2.96 4.36
CA ASN A 8 -1.07 3.16 3.07
C ASN A 8 -1.15 4.66 2.73
N PRO A 9 -0.81 5.10 1.50
CA PRO A 9 -1.02 6.48 1.08
C PRO A 9 -2.51 6.80 0.98
N PRO A 10 -2.92 8.09 1.00
CA PRO A 10 -4.33 8.48 0.92
C PRO A 10 -5.08 7.86 -0.27
N CYS A 11 -4.42 7.65 -1.41
CA CYS A 11 -5.04 7.09 -2.60
C CYS A 11 -5.51 5.63 -2.43
N ALA A 12 -5.04 4.91 -1.41
CA ALA A 12 -5.57 3.59 -1.06
C ALA A 12 -7.01 3.63 -0.52
N PHE A 13 -7.50 4.81 -0.13
CA PHE A 13 -8.81 5.01 0.51
C PHE A 13 -9.75 5.93 -0.31
N THR A 14 -9.24 6.60 -1.35
CA THR A 14 -10.03 7.54 -2.15
C THR A 14 -9.46 7.74 -3.54
N GLU A 15 -10.32 7.79 -4.55
CA GLU A 15 -9.95 8.04 -5.95
C GLU A 15 -9.54 9.50 -6.22
N PHE A 16 -9.82 10.41 -5.27
CA PHE A 16 -9.51 11.83 -5.41
C PHE A 16 -8.06 12.17 -5.07
N ALA A 17 -7.24 11.21 -4.64
CA ALA A 17 -5.83 11.40 -4.30
C ALA A 17 -4.89 10.79 -5.35
N THR A 18 -3.76 11.44 -5.59
CA THR A 18 -2.74 10.95 -6.53
C THR A 18 -1.87 9.87 -5.88
N CYS A 19 -1.70 8.72 -6.54
CA CYS A 19 -0.83 7.66 -6.06
C CYS A 19 0.64 7.87 -6.44
N PRO A 20 1.59 7.68 -5.50
CA PRO A 20 3.00 7.50 -5.82
C PRO A 20 3.21 6.09 -6.38
N LEU A 21 3.60 5.98 -7.65
CA LEU A 21 3.92 4.69 -8.26
C LEU A 21 5.37 4.29 -7.95
N PRO A 22 5.61 3.08 -7.42
CA PRO A 22 6.97 2.62 -7.19
C PRO A 22 7.68 2.30 -8.53
N PRO A 23 9.00 2.48 -8.62
CA PRO A 23 9.78 1.95 -9.72
C PRO A 23 9.76 0.41 -9.72
N LYS A 24 10.04 -0.22 -10.86
CA LYS A 24 9.89 -1.68 -11.04
C LYS A 24 10.77 -2.48 -10.08
N GLU A 25 11.94 -1.95 -9.74
CA GLU A 25 12.94 -2.55 -8.86
C GLU A 25 12.44 -2.67 -7.41
N ASN A 26 11.41 -1.91 -7.03
CA ASN A 26 10.83 -1.93 -5.69
C ASN A 26 9.65 -2.92 -5.57
N ILE A 27 9.37 -3.70 -6.61
CA ILE A 27 8.33 -4.74 -6.57
C ILE A 27 8.95 -6.03 -6.02
N LEU A 28 8.52 -6.43 -4.83
CA LEU A 28 8.98 -7.67 -4.19
C LEU A 28 8.11 -8.85 -4.64
N THR A 29 8.74 -9.98 -4.96
CA THR A 29 8.04 -11.23 -5.34
C THR A 29 7.60 -12.08 -4.15
N VAL A 30 7.91 -11.63 -2.93
CA VAL A 30 7.58 -12.30 -1.67
C VAL A 30 6.42 -11.63 -0.97
N LYS A 31 5.62 -12.40 -0.24
CA LYS A 31 4.52 -11.86 0.57
C LYS A 31 5.05 -11.18 1.83
N ILE A 32 4.55 -9.98 2.10
CA ILE A 32 4.77 -9.26 3.36
C ILE A 32 3.44 -9.20 4.10
N LEU A 33 3.36 -9.83 5.27
CA LEU A 33 2.12 -9.94 6.07
C LEU A 33 2.03 -8.90 7.20
N ALA A 34 2.93 -7.91 7.20
CA ALA A 34 3.08 -6.87 8.21
C ALA A 34 2.65 -5.50 7.66
N GLY A 35 2.43 -4.53 8.57
CA GLY A 35 2.01 -3.17 8.23
C GLY A 35 0.50 -2.95 8.34
N GLU A 36 0.04 -1.79 7.90
CA GLU A 36 -1.38 -1.44 7.88
C GLU A 36 -2.17 -2.36 6.94
N LYS A 37 -3.36 -2.77 7.39
CA LYS A 37 -4.28 -3.60 6.60
C LYS A 37 -5.52 -2.79 6.25
N ILE A 38 -5.95 -2.91 5.00
CA ILE A 38 -7.21 -2.36 4.54
C ILE A 38 -8.27 -3.46 4.69
N ASN A 39 -9.38 -3.13 5.35
CA ASN A 39 -10.56 -3.98 5.43
C ASN A 39 -11.34 -3.92 4.11
N GLU A 40 -12.08 -4.99 3.80
CA GLU A 40 -12.71 -5.19 2.47
C GLU A 40 -13.67 -4.07 2.02
N HIS A 41 -14.08 -3.19 2.93
CA HIS A 41 -14.99 -2.09 2.67
C HIS A 41 -14.31 -0.80 2.17
N PHE A 42 -12.98 -0.67 2.29
CA PHE A 42 -12.26 0.59 2.07
C PHE A 42 -11.18 0.55 0.99
N GLY A 43 -10.88 -0.62 0.41
CA GLY A 43 -9.86 -0.72 -0.63
C GLY A 43 -10.38 -0.22 -1.97
N HIS A 44 -9.97 0.97 -2.39
CA HIS A 44 -9.96 1.31 -3.81
C HIS A 44 -8.64 0.81 -4.38
N HIS A 45 -8.72 -0.21 -5.25
CA HIS A 45 -7.74 -0.79 -6.19
C HIS A 45 -7.68 -2.33 -6.14
#